data_AF-A0A6S7J8J2-F1
#
_entry.id   AF-A0A6S7J8J2-F1
#
_cell.length_a   1.000
_cell.length_b   1.000
_cell.length_c   1.000
_cell.angle_alpha   90.00
_cell.angle_beta   90.00
_cell.angle_gamma   90.00
#
_symmetry.space_group_name_H-M   'P 1'
#
loop_
_entity.id
_entity.type
_entity.pdbx_description
1 polymer ?
#
loop_
_entity_poly.entity_id
_entity_poly.type
_entity_poly.pdbx_seq_one_letter_code
_entity_poly.pdbx_strand_id
1 'polypeptide(L)'
;MAKARVAPLKLVSVPRLELTAAVTSVNVVQELSRELGYDVDADIYYSDSTVVLGYVQNEARRFHVYVGNRVQAIRSKTSPESWHHVKGKDNPADIASRSATPKELLDSST
;
A
#
# COMPACT_ATOMS: atom_id res chain seq x y z
N MET A 1 7.52 -14.25 5.48
CA MET A 1 6.83 -15.15 4.52
C MET A 1 5.99 -14.32 3.57
N ALA A 2 6.28 -14.36 2.26
CA ALA A 2 5.49 -13.65 1.25
C ALA A 2 4.14 -14.34 1.06
N LYS A 3 3.03 -13.66 1.40
CA LYS A 3 1.67 -14.09 1.09
C LYS A 3 1.16 -13.25 -0.07
N ALA A 4 1.32 -13.72 -1.30
CA ALA A 4 0.63 -13.14 -2.44
C ALA A 4 -0.88 -13.29 -2.20
N ARG A 5 -1.62 -12.19 -2.20
CA ARG A 5 -3.08 -12.22 -1.98
C ARG A 5 -3.78 -12.69 -3.25
N VAL A 6 -4.45 -13.83 -3.15
CA VAL A 6 -5.33 -14.38 -4.19
C VAL A 6 -6.50 -13.42 -4.42
N ALA A 7 -6.97 -13.30 -5.66
CA ALA A 7 -8.11 -12.47 -6.04
C ALA A 7 -9.31 -12.73 -5.10
N PRO A 8 -9.99 -11.68 -4.58
CA PRO A 8 -11.07 -11.86 -3.63
C PRO A 8 -12.28 -12.58 -4.26
N LEU A 9 -12.85 -13.54 -3.53
CA LEU A 9 -14.06 -14.28 -3.96
C LEU A 9 -15.33 -13.40 -4.01
N LYS A 10 -15.33 -12.27 -3.30
CA LYS A 10 -16.41 -11.26 -3.37
C LYS A 10 -15.95 -10.13 -4.27
N LEU A 11 -16.87 -9.56 -5.05
CA LEU A 11 -16.57 -8.40 -5.87
C LEU A 11 -16.13 -7.23 -4.98
N VAL A 12 -14.86 -6.84 -5.09
CA VAL A 12 -14.27 -5.69 -4.42
C VAL A 12 -13.83 -4.71 -5.48
N SER A 13 -14.14 -3.43 -5.31
CA SER A 13 -13.71 -2.40 -6.26
C SER A 13 -12.20 -2.18 -6.18
N VAL A 14 -11.59 -1.79 -7.30
CA VAL A 14 -10.15 -1.49 -7.39
C VAL A 14 -9.70 -0.49 -6.30
N PRO A 15 -10.39 0.63 -6.04
CA PRO A 15 -9.99 1.54 -4.96
C PRO A 15 -9.98 0.90 -3.56
N ARG A 16 -10.86 -0.07 -3.29
CA ARG A 16 -10.86 -0.79 -2.01
C ARG A 16 -9.69 -1.77 -1.93
N LEU A 17 -9.28 -2.37 -3.05
CA LEU A 17 -8.09 -3.22 -3.11
C LEU A 17 -6.82 -2.42 -2.86
N GLU A 18 -6.65 -1.30 -3.56
CA GLU A 18 -5.51 -0.40 -3.41
C GLU A 18 -5.41 0.15 -1.97
N LEU A 19 -6.54 0.59 -1.39
CA LEU A 19 -6.57 1.05 0.00
C LEU A 19 -6.24 -0.07 1.00
N THR A 20 -6.59 -1.31 0.67
CA THR A 20 -6.21 -2.46 1.50
C THR A 20 -4.72 -2.80 1.33
N ALA A 21 -4.16 -2.64 0.14
CA ALA A 21 -2.73 -2.78 -0.09
C ALA A 21 -1.95 -1.76 0.75
N ALA A 22 -2.39 -0.49 0.75
CA ALA A 22 -1.82 0.56 1.58
C ALA A 22 -1.80 0.21 3.09
N VAL A 23 -2.92 -0.24 3.65
CA VAL A 23 -2.97 -0.73 5.05
C VAL A 23 -2.02 -1.90 5.29
N THR A 24 -1.89 -2.80 4.31
CA THR A 24 -1.00 -3.96 4.42
C THR A 24 0.46 -3.52 4.46
N SER A 25 0.87 -2.58 3.61
CA SER A 25 2.23 -2.02 3.59
C SER A 25 2.63 -1.43 4.94
N VAL A 26 1.74 -0.62 5.54
CA VAL A 26 1.97 -0.03 6.86
C VAL A 26 2.17 -1.12 7.93
N ASN A 27 1.32 -2.15 7.95
CA ASN A 27 1.45 -3.23 8.92
C ASN A 27 2.74 -4.04 8.74
N VAL A 28 3.18 -4.26 7.49
CA VAL A 28 4.44 -4.95 7.22
C VAL A 28 5.63 -4.15 7.73
N VAL A 29 5.67 -2.84 7.47
CA VAL A 29 6.74 -1.97 7.96
C VAL A 29 6.80 -2.02 9.50
N GLN A 30 5.65 -1.91 10.18
CA GLN A 30 5.62 -1.99 11.65
C GLN A 30 6.14 -3.32 12.20
N GLU A 31 5.79 -4.43 11.56
CA GLU A 31 6.27 -5.74 11.99
C GLU A 31 7.77 -5.87 11.74
N LEU A 32 8.27 -5.38 10.60
CA LEU A 32 9.70 -5.38 10.29
C LEU A 32 10.49 -4.52 11.28
N SER A 33 10.03 -3.32 11.61
CA SER A 33 10.71 -2.45 12.58
C SER A 33 10.76 -3.10 13.97
N ARG A 34 9.68 -3.77 14.39
CA ARG A 34 9.65 -4.52 15.65
C ARG A 34 10.64 -5.68 15.66
N GLU A 35 10.62 -6.52 14.64
CA GLU A 35 11.39 -7.76 14.61
C GLU A 35 12.88 -7.53 14.34
N LEU A 36 13.22 -6.54 13.50
CA LEU A 36 14.59 -6.24 13.15
C LEU A 36 15.29 -5.33 14.17
N GLY A 37 14.53 -4.70 15.08
CA GLY A 37 15.07 -3.78 16.09
C GLY A 37 15.72 -2.53 15.50
N TYR A 38 15.41 -2.17 14.25
CA TYR A 38 15.89 -0.95 13.62
C TYR A 38 15.02 0.24 14.06
N ASP A 39 15.69 1.30 14.49
CA ASP A 39 15.07 2.62 14.55
C ASP A 39 15.12 3.20 13.13
N VAL A 40 13.98 3.17 12.44
CA VAL A 40 13.89 3.70 11.08
C VAL A 40 13.75 5.21 11.19
N ASP A 41 14.75 5.96 10.74
CA ASP A 41 14.76 7.43 10.80
C ASP A 41 13.52 8.04 10.10
N ALA A 42 13.06 7.42 9.02
CA ALA A 42 11.83 7.79 8.31
C ALA A 42 11.24 6.63 7.50
N ASP A 43 9.94 6.37 7.68
CA ASP A 43 9.17 5.49 6.80
C ASP A 43 8.62 6.28 5.59
N ILE A 44 8.95 5.84 4.37
CA ILE A 44 8.48 6.43 3.12
C ILE A 44 7.61 5.41 2.37
N TYR A 45 6.41 5.83 1.96
CA TYR A 45 5.43 4.98 1.27
C TYR A 45 5.14 5.51 -0.13
N TYR A 46 5.17 4.61 -1.12
CA TYR A 46 4.84 4.94 -2.50
C TYR A 46 3.56 4.24 -2.95
N SER A 47 2.71 4.97 -3.67
CA SER A 47 1.51 4.43 -4.32
C SER A 47 1.30 5.07 -5.69
N ASP A 48 0.89 4.29 -6.67
CA ASP A 48 0.43 4.76 -7.97
C ASP A 48 -1.06 5.11 -7.99
N SER A 49 -1.78 4.82 -6.91
CA SER A 49 -3.18 5.18 -6.74
C SER A 49 -3.31 6.60 -6.19
N THR A 50 -3.59 7.53 -7.09
CA THR A 50 -3.97 8.91 -6.72
C THR A 50 -5.23 8.94 -5.84
N VAL A 51 -6.10 7.93 -5.93
CA VAL A 51 -7.27 7.77 -5.07
C VAL A 51 -6.86 7.47 -3.62
N VAL A 52 -5.94 6.53 -3.41
CA VAL A 52 -5.40 6.23 -2.08
C VAL A 52 -4.71 7.46 -1.49
N LEU A 53 -3.83 8.11 -2.25
CA LEU A 53 -3.13 9.32 -1.79
C LEU A 53 -4.13 10.43 -1.44
N GLY A 54 -5.14 10.64 -2.27
CA GLY A 54 -6.22 11.60 -2.01
C GLY A 54 -7.03 11.26 -0.77
N TYR A 55 -7.19 9.98 -0.40
CA TYR A 55 -7.82 9.61 0.87
C TYR A 55 -6.91 9.87 2.07
N VAL A 56 -5.63 9.55 1.97
CA VAL A 56 -4.65 9.73 3.07
C VAL A 56 -4.45 11.21 3.40
N GLN A 57 -4.35 12.07 2.38
CA GLN A 57 -4.13 13.51 2.53
C GLN A 57 -5.38 14.29 2.96
N ASN A 58 -6.56 13.68 2.91
CA ASN A 58 -7.80 14.41 3.11
C ASN A 58 -8.19 14.47 4.60
N GLU A 59 -8.23 15.69 5.13
CA GLU A 59 -8.60 15.99 6.52
C GLU A 59 -10.03 16.49 6.68
N ALA A 60 -10.68 16.91 5.59
CA ALA A 60 -11.93 17.68 5.62
C ALA A 60 -13.18 16.85 5.32
N ARG A 61 -13.06 15.72 4.61
CA ARG A 61 -14.24 14.95 4.14
C ARG A 61 -14.58 13.79 5.06
N ARG A 62 -15.89 13.62 5.32
CA ARG A 62 -16.41 12.38 5.91
C ARG A 62 -16.34 11.26 4.88
N PHE A 63 -15.62 10.20 5.22
CA PHE A 63 -15.58 9.00 4.41
C PHE A 63 -16.73 8.05 4.76
N HIS A 64 -17.12 7.21 3.79
CA HIS A 64 -17.89 6.03 4.10
C HIS A 64 -17.10 5.13 5.08
N VAL A 65 -17.78 4.46 6.02
CA VAL A 65 -17.20 3.71 7.13
C VAL A 65 -16.01 2.82 6.73
N TYR A 66 -16.15 2.05 5.65
CA TYR A 66 -15.05 1.24 5.12
C TYR A 66 -13.79 2.06 4.85
N VAL A 67 -13.89 3.13 4.05
CA VAL A 67 -12.74 3.97 3.70
C VAL A 67 -12.19 4.67 4.95
N GLY A 68 -13.08 5.24 5.77
CA GLY A 68 -12.69 5.94 7.00
C GLY A 68 -11.87 5.07 7.94
N ASN A 69 -12.30 3.82 8.19
CA ASN A 69 -11.57 2.91 9.06
C ASN A 69 -10.18 2.55 8.53
N ARG A 70 -9.99 2.47 7.20
CA ARG A 70 -8.67 2.17 6.61
C ARG A 70 -7.77 3.39 6.58
N VAL A 71 -8.31 4.57 6.27
CA VAL A 71 -7.57 5.83 6.36
C VAL A 71 -7.11 6.07 7.79
N GLN A 72 -7.97 5.81 8.78
CA GLN A 72 -7.59 5.88 10.19
C GLN A 72 -6.46 4.91 10.53
N ALA A 73 -6.53 3.66 10.06
CA ALA A 73 -5.48 2.68 10.30
C ALA A 73 -4.12 3.07 9.68
N ILE A 74 -4.13 3.75 8.54
CA ILE A 74 -2.91 4.29 7.90
C ILE A 74 -2.38 5.47 8.73
N ARG A 75 -3.22 6.46 9.02
CA ARG A 75 -2.84 7.70 9.71
C ARG A 75 -2.49 7.51 11.19
N SER A 76 -2.95 6.43 11.83
CA SER A 76 -2.57 6.11 13.21
C SER A 76 -1.13 5.59 13.34
N LYS A 77 -0.44 5.34 12.22
CA LYS A 77 0.85 4.65 12.15
C LYS A 77 1.87 5.38 11.28
N THR A 78 1.41 6.31 10.45
CA THR A 78 2.21 7.03 9.44
C THR A 78 1.72 8.46 9.32
N SER A 79 2.58 9.35 8.84
CA SER A 79 2.21 10.73 8.50
C SER A 79 1.72 10.81 7.05
N PRO A 80 0.68 11.60 6.71
CA PRO A 80 0.27 11.82 5.33
C PRO A 80 1.41 12.31 4.40
N GLU A 81 2.38 13.03 4.96
CA GLU A 81 3.55 13.59 4.27
C GLU A 81 4.54 12.51 3.82
N SER A 82 4.52 11.33 4.46
CA SER A 82 5.33 10.16 4.11
C SER A 82 4.81 9.42 2.87
N TRP A 83 3.65 9.83 2.31
CA TRP A 83 3.00 9.15 1.19
C TRP A 83 3.22 9.91 -0.12
N HIS A 84 3.87 9.24 -1.07
CA HIS A 84 4.23 9.82 -2.35
C HIS A 84 3.65 9.05 -3.53
N HIS A 85 3.46 9.77 -4.63
CA HIS A 85 3.05 9.18 -5.89
C HIS A 85 4.25 8.57 -6.63
N VAL A 86 4.09 7.34 -7.10
CA VAL A 86 4.98 6.71 -8.09
C VAL A 86 4.18 6.37 -9.34
N LYS A 87 4.76 6.47 -10.53
CA LYS A 87 4.05 6.03 -11.74
C LYS A 87 3.90 4.51 -11.70
N GLY A 88 2.75 3.97 -12.13
CA GLY A 88 2.51 2.52 -12.09
C GLY A 88 3.59 1.68 -12.82
N LYS A 89 4.20 2.21 -13.88
CA LYS A 89 5.33 1.54 -14.58
C LYS A 89 6.61 1.46 -13.74
N ASP A 90 6.78 2.41 -12.83
CA ASP A 90 7.93 2.52 -11.95
C ASP A 90 7.62 1.95 -10.55
N ASN A 91 6.42 1.36 -10.36
CA ASN A 91 5.96 0.79 -9.10
C ASN A 91 6.30 -0.70 -9.03
N PRO A 92 7.34 -1.11 -8.29
CA PRO A 92 7.71 -2.53 -8.19
C PRO A 92 6.61 -3.40 -7.57
N ALA A 93 5.69 -2.81 -6.79
CA ALA A 93 4.57 -3.52 -6.20
C ALA A 93 3.51 -3.95 -7.23
N ASP A 94 3.43 -3.28 -8.40
CA ASP A 94 2.47 -3.62 -9.46
C ASP A 94 2.77 -5.01 -10.03
N ILE A 95 4.06 -5.32 -10.25
CA ILE A 95 4.55 -6.63 -10.71
C ILE A 95 4.10 -7.74 -9.76
N ALA A 96 4.25 -7.52 -8.45
CA ALA A 96 3.84 -8.48 -7.42
C ALA A 96 2.31 -8.65 -7.35
N SER A 97 1.54 -7.64 -7.74
CA SER A 97 0.07 -7.65 -7.65
C SER A 97 -0.63 -8.24 -8.88
N ARG A 98 0.03 -8.23 -10.06
CA ARG A 98 -0.56 -8.68 -11.34
C ARG A 98 -0.42 -10.17 -11.63
N SER A 99 0.20 -10.95 -10.74
CA SER A 99 0.63 -12.32 -11.04
C SER A 99 1.65 -12.32 -12.19
N ALA A 100 2.87 -11.88 -11.90
CA ALA A 100 3.93 -11.86 -12.90
C ALA A 100 4.28 -13.28 -13.39
N THR A 101 4.44 -13.43 -14.70
CA THR A 101 5.03 -14.63 -15.29
C THR A 101 6.52 -14.71 -14.92
N PRO A 102 7.14 -15.92 -14.88
CA PRO A 102 8.57 -16.05 -14.56
C PRO A 102 9.49 -15.20 -15.44
N LYS A 103 9.06 -14.91 -16.68
CA LYS A 103 9.79 -14.06 -17.63
C LYS A 103 9.75 -12.58 -17.24
N GLU A 104 8.60 -12.07 -16.82
CA GLU A 104 8.45 -10.68 -16.35
C GLU A 104 9.22 -10.43 -15.04
N LEU A 105 9.38 -11.45 -14.19
CA LEU A 105 10.22 -11.36 -13.00
C LEU A 105 11.73 -11.30 -13.32
N LEU A 106 12.16 -11.95 -14.41
CA LEU A 106 13.55 -11.89 -14.85
C LEU A 106 13.91 -10.49 -15.38
N ASP A 107 13.00 -9.88 -16.12
CA ASP A 107 13.22 -8.60 -16.80
C ASP A 107 13.16 -7.39 -15.84
N SER A 108 12.55 -7.53 -14.65
CA SER A 108 12.45 -6.45 -13.66
C SER A 108 13.65 -6.31 -12.71
N SER A 109 14.69 -7.13 -12.89
CA SER A 109 15.87 -7.20 -11.99
C SER A 109 17.08 -6.39 -12.50
N THR A 110 16.90 -5.44 -13.41
CA THR A 110 17.99 -4.62 -13.98
C THR A 110 17.81 -3.14 -13.70
#